data_AF-A0A2N0VBZ8-F1
#
_entry.id   AF-A0A2N0VBZ8-F1
#
_cell.length_a   1.000
_cell.length_b   1.000
_cell.length_c   1.000
_cell.angle_alpha   90.00
_cell.angle_beta   90.00
_cell.angle_gamma   90.00
#
_symmetry.space_group_name_H-M   'P 1'
#
loop_
_entity.id
_entity.type
_entity.pdbx_description
1 polymer ?
#
loop_
_entity_poly.entity_id
_entity_poly.type
_entity_poly.pdbx_seq_one_letter_code
_entity_poly.pdbx_strand_id
1 'polypeptide(L)'
;MYITVLVKTIIFALLLILSFSCDAVNTEQKNLELLLPKSFEQIYLAKFGLDFPKTLDILNRCIQYNDKQCLKAYNEVTEGKKTLQSISSSHALETTLNIIEKSCLSKDENLANFTCYGGIISLYFYNSPEQDAKILQRIKIYPKKIKNMIFDNEFHWFYNRPNKDAWISAVSTMDVDWKNDTYKQYSLNLFRKSIEEAKGETWVSK
;
A
#
# COMPACT_ATOMS: atom_id res chain seq x y z
N MET A 1 21.44 -50.70 17.69
CA MET A 1 22.38 -49.87 16.92
C MET A 1 21.76 -49.15 15.72
N TYR A 2 20.59 -49.55 15.22
CA TYR A 2 19.93 -48.91 14.06
C TYR A 2 19.14 -47.63 14.38
N ILE A 3 18.57 -47.52 15.58
CA ILE A 3 17.71 -46.38 15.98
C ILE A 3 18.51 -45.07 16.08
N THR A 4 19.74 -45.13 16.59
CA THR A 4 20.62 -43.96 16.75
C THR A 4 21.13 -43.40 15.42
N VAL A 5 21.23 -44.22 14.37
CA VAL A 5 21.61 -43.76 13.02
C VAL A 5 20.43 -43.05 12.36
N LEU A 6 19.23 -43.62 12.46
CA LEU A 6 18.01 -43.05 11.86
C LEU A 6 17.68 -41.65 12.44
N VAL A 7 17.79 -41.48 13.76
CA VAL A 7 17.52 -40.20 14.43
C VAL A 7 18.52 -39.12 14.01
N LYS A 8 19.81 -39.47 13.86
CA LYS A 8 20.84 -38.53 13.41
C LYS A 8 20.61 -38.06 11.97
N THR A 9 20.20 -38.95 11.08
CA THR A 9 19.90 -38.60 9.68
C THR A 9 18.69 -37.68 9.58
N ILE A 10 17.65 -37.90 10.39
CA ILE A 10 16.46 -37.04 10.44
C ILE A 10 16.81 -35.63 10.95
N ILE A 11 17.60 -35.53 12.04
CA ILE A 11 18.04 -34.24 12.58
C ILE A 11 18.89 -33.48 11.56
N PHE A 12 19.81 -34.16 10.87
CA PHE A 12 20.65 -33.53 9.85
C PHE A 12 19.84 -33.06 8.63
N ALA A 13 18.83 -33.83 8.20
CA ALA A 13 17.91 -33.42 7.13
C ALA A 13 17.05 -32.21 7.55
N LEU A 14 16.54 -32.18 8.78
CA LEU A 14 15.81 -31.02 9.32
C LEU A 14 16.67 -29.76 9.39
N LEU A 15 17.94 -29.88 9.81
CA LEU A 15 18.89 -28.78 9.85
C LEU A 15 19.24 -28.24 8.45
N LEU A 16 19.38 -29.13 7.46
CA LEU A 16 19.59 -28.73 6.06
C LEU A 16 18.36 -28.03 5.46
N ILE A 17 17.15 -28.50 5.74
CA ILE A 17 15.92 -27.85 5.26
C ILE A 17 15.77 -26.44 5.88
N LEU A 18 16.18 -26.26 7.13
CA LEU A 18 16.16 -24.96 7.82
C LEU A 18 17.18 -23.97 7.24
N SER A 19 18.36 -24.42 6.80
CA SER A 19 19.37 -23.52 6.21
C SER A 19 18.98 -23.06 4.80
N PHE A 20 18.44 -23.92 3.94
CA PHE A 20 17.97 -23.51 2.60
C PHE A 20 16.78 -22.55 2.63
N SER A 21 15.90 -22.68 3.63
CA SER A 21 14.73 -21.81 3.77
C SER A 21 15.12 -20.37 4.15
N CYS A 22 16.21 -20.18 4.89
CA CYS A 22 16.65 -18.86 5.35
C CYS A 22 17.18 -17.99 4.19
N ASP A 23 17.92 -18.58 3.25
CA ASP A 23 18.48 -17.86 2.11
C ASP A 23 17.41 -17.44 1.08
N ALA A 24 16.40 -18.29 0.86
CA ALA A 24 15.29 -18.01 -0.04
C ALA A 24 14.42 -16.85 0.50
N VAL A 25 14.08 -16.88 1.80
CA VAL A 25 13.29 -15.82 2.45
C VAL A 25 14.02 -14.48 2.43
N ASN A 26 15.33 -14.47 2.66
CA ASN A 26 16.13 -13.25 2.65
C ASN A 26 16.25 -12.66 1.22
N THR A 27 16.34 -13.52 0.20
CA THR A 27 16.38 -13.11 -1.21
C THR A 27 15.03 -12.54 -1.66
N GLU A 28 13.92 -13.17 -1.30
CA GLU A 28 12.57 -12.67 -1.59
C GLU A 28 12.34 -11.29 -0.95
N GLN A 29 12.67 -11.13 0.34
CA GLN A 29 12.52 -9.86 1.04
C GLN A 29 13.34 -8.74 0.41
N LYS A 30 14.61 -9.02 0.06
CA LYS A 30 15.48 -8.05 -0.61
C LYS A 30 14.94 -7.63 -1.98
N ASN A 31 14.31 -8.55 -2.71
CA ASN A 31 13.66 -8.25 -3.98
C ASN A 31 12.44 -7.34 -3.78
N LEU A 32 11.64 -7.57 -2.73
CA LEU A 32 10.48 -6.73 -2.41
C LEU A 32 10.88 -5.30 -2.03
N GLU A 33 11.94 -5.14 -1.25
CA GLU A 33 12.46 -3.81 -0.86
C GLU A 33 12.99 -2.99 -2.04
N LEU A 34 13.26 -3.62 -3.18
CA LEU A 34 13.64 -2.94 -4.43
C LEU A 34 12.44 -2.71 -5.36
N LEU A 35 11.57 -3.71 -5.51
CA LEU A 35 10.43 -3.66 -6.45
C LEU A 35 9.30 -2.75 -5.96
N LEU A 36 8.97 -2.83 -4.67
CA LEU A 36 7.82 -2.10 -4.12
C LEU A 36 8.01 -0.57 -4.16
N PRO A 37 9.18 0.01 -3.77
CA PRO A 37 9.35 1.45 -3.88
C PRO A 37 9.17 1.98 -5.30
N LYS A 38 9.63 1.23 -6.32
CA LYS A 38 9.46 1.62 -7.72
C LYS A 38 8.00 1.59 -8.15
N SER A 39 7.29 0.52 -7.76
CA SER A 39 5.84 0.42 -7.96
C SER A 39 5.09 1.57 -7.27
N PHE A 40 5.53 2.00 -6.08
CA PHE A 40 4.92 3.11 -5.35
C PHE A 40 5.13 4.45 -6.05
N GLU A 41 6.33 4.74 -6.55
CA GLU A 41 6.58 5.94 -7.37
C GLU A 41 5.64 6.01 -8.57
N GLN A 42 5.46 4.87 -9.27
CA GLN A 42 4.56 4.77 -10.41
C GLN A 42 3.09 4.96 -10.01
N ILE A 43 2.65 4.32 -8.93
CA ILE A 43 1.28 4.46 -8.39
C ILE A 43 1.01 5.89 -7.93
N TYR A 44 2.00 6.57 -7.35
CA TYR A 44 1.86 7.94 -6.84
C TYR A 44 1.48 8.94 -7.92
N LEU A 45 1.86 8.69 -9.18
CA LEU A 45 1.49 9.53 -10.31
C LEU A 45 -0.03 9.69 -10.46
N ALA A 46 -0.82 8.71 -9.98
CA ALA A 46 -2.27 8.82 -9.93
C ALA A 46 -2.80 9.96 -9.05
N LYS A 47 -1.97 10.53 -8.14
CA LYS A 47 -2.34 11.66 -7.27
C LYS A 47 -2.45 12.98 -8.04
N PHE A 48 -1.67 13.18 -9.10
CA PHE A 48 -1.62 14.46 -9.85
C PHE A 48 -2.70 14.54 -10.94
N GLY A 49 -3.95 14.25 -10.57
CA GLY A 49 -5.13 14.09 -11.44
C GLY A 49 -5.60 15.31 -12.25
N LEU A 50 -4.70 16.23 -12.62
CA LEU A 50 -4.92 17.23 -13.66
C LEU A 50 -4.26 16.84 -15.00
N ASP A 51 -3.17 16.06 -14.98
CA ASP A 51 -2.41 15.64 -16.18
C ASP A 51 -2.48 14.13 -16.48
N PHE A 52 -3.23 13.40 -15.65
CA PHE A 52 -3.39 11.96 -15.71
C PHE A 52 -4.87 11.63 -15.86
N PRO A 53 -5.25 10.56 -16.59
CA PRO A 53 -6.64 10.27 -16.72
C PRO A 53 -7.16 9.73 -15.41
N LYS A 54 -7.74 10.60 -14.56
CA LYS A 54 -8.34 10.19 -13.29
C LYS A 54 -9.59 9.33 -13.52
N THR A 55 -10.22 9.42 -14.70
CA THR A 55 -11.43 8.67 -15.08
C THR A 55 -11.27 8.05 -16.47
N LEU A 56 -12.13 7.08 -16.78
CA LEU A 56 -12.21 6.47 -18.12
C LEU A 56 -12.45 7.53 -19.21
N ASP A 57 -13.26 8.55 -18.94
CA ASP A 57 -13.51 9.64 -19.89
C ASP A 57 -12.26 10.47 -20.20
N ILE A 58 -11.41 10.73 -19.20
CA ILE A 58 -10.13 11.42 -19.45
C ILE A 58 -9.19 10.48 -20.23
N LEU A 59 -9.16 9.18 -19.90
CA LEU A 59 -8.33 8.21 -20.64
C LEU A 59 -8.74 8.15 -22.11
N ASN A 60 -10.05 8.08 -22.37
CA ASN A 60 -10.61 8.08 -23.72
C ASN A 60 -10.22 9.35 -24.48
N ARG A 61 -10.21 10.52 -23.83
CA ARG A 61 -9.68 11.76 -24.43
C ARG A 61 -8.20 11.65 -24.74
N CYS A 62 -7.38 11.13 -23.83
CA CYS A 62 -5.95 10.96 -24.08
C CYS A 62 -5.66 10.01 -25.25
N ILE A 63 -6.46 8.94 -25.39
CA ILE A 63 -6.40 8.02 -26.53
C ILE A 63 -6.86 8.74 -27.82
N GLN A 64 -8.01 9.42 -27.79
CA GLN A 64 -8.58 10.13 -28.94
C GLN A 64 -7.63 11.19 -29.50
N TYR A 65 -6.95 11.94 -28.62
CA TYR A 65 -6.02 13.00 -29.01
C TYR A 65 -4.56 12.55 -29.09
N ASN A 66 -4.26 11.27 -28.85
CA ASN A 66 -2.91 10.70 -28.80
C ASN A 66 -1.94 11.52 -27.91
N ASP A 67 -2.42 11.92 -26.73
CA ASP A 67 -1.62 12.65 -25.75
C ASP A 67 -0.56 11.72 -25.14
N LYS A 68 0.66 11.83 -25.65
CA LYS A 68 1.78 10.97 -25.25
C LYS A 68 2.10 11.06 -23.76
N GLN A 69 1.99 12.24 -23.16
CA GLN A 69 2.34 12.40 -21.74
C GLN A 69 1.28 11.73 -20.88
N CYS A 70 0.00 11.97 -21.18
CA CYS A 70 -1.12 11.32 -20.48
C CYS A 70 -1.12 9.78 -20.64
N LEU A 71 -0.76 9.26 -21.83
CA LEU A 71 -0.68 7.82 -22.06
C LEU A 71 0.52 7.17 -21.37
N LYS A 72 1.69 7.85 -21.36
CA LYS A 72 2.88 7.38 -20.62
C LYS A 72 2.58 7.25 -19.13
N ALA A 73 2.04 8.31 -18.57
CA ALA A 73 1.45 8.41 -17.24
C ALA A 73 0.56 7.21 -16.87
N TYR A 74 -0.45 6.94 -17.70
CA TYR A 74 -1.37 5.81 -17.53
C TYR A 74 -0.64 4.45 -17.55
N ASN A 75 0.31 4.27 -18.46
CA ASN A 75 1.06 3.03 -18.58
C ASN A 75 1.96 2.78 -17.36
N GLU A 76 2.62 3.82 -16.84
CA GLU A 76 3.45 3.72 -15.64
C GLU A 76 2.63 3.30 -14.42
N VAL A 77 1.48 3.94 -14.17
CA VAL A 77 0.59 3.54 -13.06
C VAL A 77 0.08 2.10 -13.26
N THR A 78 -0.25 1.72 -14.50
CA THR A 78 -0.69 0.35 -14.83
C THR A 78 0.40 -0.68 -14.55
N GLU A 79 1.66 -0.38 -14.89
CA GLU A 79 2.81 -1.23 -14.60
C GLU A 79 3.07 -1.35 -13.09
N GLY A 80 2.97 -0.23 -12.35
CA GLY A 80 3.08 -0.22 -10.90
C GLY A 80 2.03 -1.13 -10.24
N LYS A 81 0.77 -1.05 -10.68
CA LYS A 81 -0.31 -1.93 -10.24
C LYS A 81 -0.02 -3.41 -10.55
N LYS A 82 0.39 -3.72 -11.78
CA LYS A 82 0.71 -5.10 -12.19
C LYS A 82 1.83 -5.69 -11.34
N THR A 83 2.88 -4.91 -11.08
CA THR A 83 3.99 -5.33 -10.21
C THR A 83 3.48 -5.69 -8.82
N LEU A 84 2.70 -4.81 -8.20
CA LEU A 84 2.14 -5.05 -6.87
C LEU A 84 1.25 -6.31 -6.82
N GLN A 85 0.40 -6.50 -7.84
CA GLN A 85 -0.54 -7.62 -7.93
C GLN A 85 0.12 -8.95 -8.30
N SER A 86 1.32 -8.93 -8.90
CA SER A 86 2.09 -10.14 -9.21
C SER A 86 2.73 -10.79 -7.98
N ILE A 87 2.75 -10.08 -6.84
CA ILE A 87 3.36 -10.54 -5.60
C ILE A 87 2.24 -11.06 -4.67
N SER A 88 2.53 -12.10 -3.88
CA SER A 88 1.62 -12.54 -2.82
C SER A 88 1.24 -11.38 -1.90
N SER A 89 -0.05 -11.10 -1.79
CA SER A 89 -0.56 -9.93 -1.08
C SER A 89 -0.26 -9.95 0.41
N SER A 90 -0.16 -11.13 1.04
CA SER A 90 0.21 -11.26 2.45
C SER A 90 1.68 -10.90 2.71
N HIS A 91 2.60 -11.30 1.83
CA HIS A 91 4.02 -10.96 1.91
C HIS A 91 4.28 -9.50 1.55
N ALA A 92 3.65 -9.01 0.47
CA ALA A 92 3.81 -7.64 0.01
C ALA A 92 3.31 -6.61 1.04
N LEU A 93 2.25 -6.93 1.80
CA LEU A 93 1.67 -5.99 2.77
C LEU A 93 2.64 -5.64 3.90
N GLU A 94 3.34 -6.62 4.47
CA GLU A 94 4.30 -6.37 5.56
C GLU A 94 5.40 -5.42 5.10
N THR A 95 5.99 -5.72 3.94
CA THR A 95 7.06 -4.90 3.37
C THR A 95 6.55 -3.52 2.95
N THR A 96 5.32 -3.43 2.43
CA THR A 96 4.66 -2.14 2.13
C THR A 96 4.57 -1.26 3.37
N LEU A 97 4.08 -1.81 4.48
CA LEU A 97 3.97 -1.09 5.75
C LEU A 97 5.35 -0.67 6.30
N ASN A 98 6.37 -1.50 6.17
CA ASN A 98 7.74 -1.15 6.57
C ASN A 98 8.31 -0.02 5.70
N ILE A 99 8.07 -0.05 4.38
CA ILE A 99 8.50 0.99 3.45
C ILE A 99 7.79 2.31 3.73
N ILE A 100 6.49 2.31 4.01
CA ILE A 100 5.74 3.52 4.41
C ILE A 100 6.40 4.14 5.64
N GLU A 101 6.61 3.35 6.69
CA GLU A 101 7.20 3.82 7.94
C GLU A 101 8.56 4.50 7.72
N LYS A 102 9.44 3.83 6.98
CA LYS A 102 10.78 4.32 6.66
C LYS A 102 10.74 5.57 5.76
N SER A 103 9.95 5.53 4.69
CA SER A 103 9.96 6.56 3.64
C SER A 103 9.29 7.85 4.11
N CYS A 104 8.19 7.76 4.87
CA CYS A 104 7.48 8.94 5.36
C CYS A 104 8.24 9.72 6.45
N LEU A 105 9.25 9.09 7.06
CA LEU A 105 10.16 9.72 8.02
C LEU A 105 11.47 10.18 7.37
N SER A 106 11.68 9.88 6.09
CA SER A 106 12.90 10.26 5.37
C SER A 106 13.06 11.79 5.30
N LYS A 107 14.31 12.23 5.29
CA LYS A 107 14.69 13.63 4.97
C LYS A 107 14.89 13.84 3.46
N ASP A 108 15.01 12.75 2.70
CA ASP A 108 15.03 12.80 1.24
C ASP A 108 13.62 13.09 0.74
N GLU A 109 13.45 14.24 0.09
CA GLU A 109 12.14 14.70 -0.40
C GLU A 109 11.56 13.76 -1.45
N ASN A 110 12.38 13.13 -2.30
CA ASN A 110 11.88 12.20 -3.31
C ASN A 110 11.30 10.95 -2.64
N LEU A 111 12.02 10.36 -1.67
CA LEU A 111 11.50 9.22 -0.91
C LEU A 111 10.24 9.59 -0.10
N ALA A 112 10.24 10.77 0.53
CA ALA A 112 9.12 11.25 1.33
C ALA A 112 7.89 11.63 0.49
N ASN A 113 8.06 12.08 -0.75
CA ASN A 113 6.96 12.52 -1.59
C ASN A 113 6.43 11.42 -2.51
N PHE A 114 7.30 10.65 -3.17
CA PHE A 114 6.87 9.66 -4.16
C PHE A 114 6.63 8.30 -3.51
N THR A 115 7.62 7.76 -2.79
CA THR A 115 7.54 6.41 -2.23
C THR A 115 6.57 6.33 -1.05
N CYS A 116 6.63 7.27 -0.10
CA CYS A 116 5.72 7.30 1.05
C CYS A 116 4.25 7.41 0.60
N TYR A 117 3.90 8.43 -0.18
CA TYR A 117 2.51 8.62 -0.62
C TYR A 117 2.05 7.51 -1.57
N GLY A 118 2.91 7.05 -2.48
CA GLY A 118 2.62 5.90 -3.33
C GLY A 118 2.35 4.63 -2.52
N GLY A 119 3.13 4.40 -1.46
CA GLY A 119 2.91 3.32 -0.50
C GLY A 119 1.58 3.46 0.24
N ILE A 120 1.21 4.66 0.67
CA ILE A 120 -0.10 4.91 1.31
C ILE A 120 -1.25 4.68 0.31
N ILE A 121 -1.11 5.12 -0.94
CA ILE A 121 -2.11 4.88 -2.00
C ILE A 121 -2.25 3.37 -2.27
N SER A 122 -1.15 2.63 -2.28
CA SER A 122 -1.14 1.19 -2.57
C SER A 122 -1.88 0.35 -1.52
N LEU A 123 -2.13 0.89 -0.31
CA LEU A 123 -3.01 0.27 0.69
C LEU A 123 -4.40 -0.07 0.11
N TYR A 124 -4.83 0.63 -0.94
CA TYR A 124 -6.05 0.32 -1.69
C TYR A 124 -6.13 -1.15 -2.12
N PHE A 125 -5.02 -1.77 -2.51
CA PHE A 125 -4.97 -3.12 -3.06
C PHE A 125 -4.97 -4.24 -2.01
N TYR A 126 -4.98 -3.88 -0.72
CA TYR A 126 -5.00 -4.81 0.40
C TYR A 126 -6.31 -4.63 1.18
N ASN A 127 -7.35 -5.41 0.84
CA ASN A 127 -8.71 -5.23 1.34
C ASN A 127 -9.37 -6.51 1.89
N SER A 128 -8.63 -7.60 2.10
CA SER A 128 -9.16 -8.74 2.88
C SER A 128 -9.35 -8.35 4.36
N PRO A 129 -10.26 -8.99 5.10
CA PRO A 129 -10.43 -8.73 6.53
C PRO A 129 -9.13 -8.84 7.36
N GLU A 130 -8.28 -9.82 7.05
CA GLU A 130 -7.00 -10.04 7.72
C GLU A 130 -5.99 -8.94 7.41
N GLN A 131 -5.90 -8.55 6.13
CA GLN A 131 -5.05 -7.45 5.68
C GLN A 131 -5.48 -6.13 6.32
N ASP A 132 -6.79 -5.89 6.37
CA ASP A 132 -7.37 -4.68 6.93
C ASP A 132 -7.06 -4.54 8.42
N ALA A 133 -7.23 -5.62 9.18
CA ALA A 133 -6.87 -5.66 10.60
C ALA A 133 -5.38 -5.37 10.81
N LYS A 134 -4.51 -5.93 9.96
CA LYS A 134 -3.05 -5.71 10.01
C LYS A 134 -2.67 -4.26 9.71
N ILE A 135 -3.28 -3.66 8.68
CA ILE A 135 -3.10 -2.25 8.33
C ILE A 135 -3.52 -1.35 9.50
N LEU A 136 -4.70 -1.60 10.07
CA LEU A 136 -5.20 -0.84 11.21
C LEU A 136 -4.29 -0.96 12.43
N GLN A 137 -3.83 -2.17 12.76
CA GLN A 137 -2.92 -2.40 13.88
C GLN A 137 -1.61 -1.64 13.69
N ARG A 138 -1.03 -1.68 12.48
CA ARG A 138 0.21 -0.98 12.20
C ARG A 138 0.04 0.54 12.25
N ILE A 139 -1.01 1.08 11.63
CA ILE A 139 -1.22 2.54 11.59
C ILE A 139 -1.44 3.12 13.00
N LYS A 140 -2.09 2.38 13.91
CA LYS A 140 -2.27 2.81 15.31
C LYS A 140 -0.94 3.10 16.02
N ILE A 141 0.11 2.35 15.71
CA ILE A 141 1.42 2.48 16.36
C ILE A 141 2.40 3.38 15.60
N TYR A 142 2.05 3.82 14.38
CA TYR A 142 2.92 4.72 13.65
C TYR A 142 3.13 6.06 14.38
N PRO A 143 4.30 6.70 14.17
CA PRO A 143 4.54 8.04 14.65
C PRO A 143 3.47 9.02 14.18
N LYS A 144 3.17 10.02 15.04
CA LYS A 144 2.17 11.06 14.78
C LYS A 144 2.28 11.69 13.39
N LYS A 145 3.51 12.01 12.97
CA LYS A 145 3.81 12.56 11.65
C LYS A 145 3.24 11.70 10.50
N ILE A 146 3.37 10.38 10.56
CA ILE A 146 2.88 9.48 9.51
C ILE A 146 1.35 9.41 9.55
N LYS A 147 0.75 9.33 10.74
CA LYS A 147 -0.71 9.35 10.89
C LYS A 147 -1.31 10.64 10.32
N ASN A 148 -0.71 11.80 10.60
CA ASN A 148 -1.10 13.07 9.99
C ASN A 148 -1.04 12.98 8.46
N MET A 149 0.08 12.51 7.88
CA MET A 149 0.18 12.33 6.42
C MET A 149 -0.92 11.43 5.85
N ILE A 150 -1.26 10.35 6.54
CA ILE A 150 -2.33 9.43 6.13
C ILE A 150 -3.68 10.14 6.15
N PHE A 151 -4.06 10.78 7.25
CA PHE A 151 -5.43 11.26 7.46
C PHE A 151 -5.67 12.71 7.00
N ASP A 152 -4.62 13.49 6.78
CA ASP A 152 -4.66 14.86 6.22
C ASP A 152 -4.67 14.87 4.67
N ASN A 153 -4.68 13.69 4.05
CA ASN A 153 -4.81 13.53 2.61
C ASN A 153 -6.01 12.64 2.28
N GLU A 154 -6.75 13.01 1.24
CA GLU A 154 -7.93 12.28 0.80
C GLU A 154 -7.55 11.06 -0.06
N PHE A 155 -7.14 9.97 0.58
CA PHE A 155 -6.81 8.74 -0.13
C PHE A 155 -8.05 7.88 -0.40
N HIS A 156 -8.12 7.30 -1.60
CA HIS A 156 -9.25 6.46 -2.01
C HIS A 156 -9.34 5.12 -1.27
N TRP A 157 -8.26 4.67 -0.60
CA TRP A 157 -8.29 3.41 0.12
C TRP A 157 -9.23 3.42 1.35
N PHE A 158 -9.59 4.60 1.87
CA PHE A 158 -10.58 4.73 2.95
C PHE A 158 -11.95 4.15 2.58
N TYR A 159 -12.36 4.26 1.32
CA TYR A 159 -13.63 3.73 0.81
C TYR A 159 -13.62 2.20 0.63
N ASN A 160 -12.42 1.59 0.54
CA ASN A 160 -12.22 0.17 0.24
C ASN A 160 -11.79 -0.62 1.50
N ARG A 161 -12.42 -0.33 2.65
CA ARG A 161 -12.15 -1.04 3.92
C ARG A 161 -13.28 -2.00 4.27
N PRO A 162 -13.01 -3.30 4.51
CA PRO A 162 -14.04 -4.27 4.87
C PRO A 162 -14.63 -4.01 6.27
N ASN A 163 -13.85 -3.54 7.25
CA ASN A 163 -14.32 -3.28 8.60
C ASN A 163 -14.38 -1.76 8.90
N LYS A 164 -15.36 -1.10 8.31
CA LYS A 164 -15.55 0.36 8.42
C LYS A 164 -15.69 0.85 9.87
N ASP A 165 -16.44 0.12 10.71
CA ASP A 165 -16.69 0.54 12.09
C ASP A 165 -15.42 0.48 12.95
N ALA A 166 -14.57 -0.53 12.77
CA ALA A 166 -13.28 -0.60 13.46
C ALA A 166 -12.37 0.58 13.10
N TRP A 167 -12.35 0.97 11.81
CA TRP A 167 -11.62 2.15 11.35
C TRP A 167 -12.17 3.44 11.95
N ILE A 168 -13.48 3.66 11.87
CA ILE A 168 -14.15 4.86 12.42
C ILE A 168 -13.88 4.97 13.92
N SER A 169 -14.05 3.89 14.67
CA SER A 169 -13.77 3.86 16.11
C SER A 169 -12.31 4.20 16.39
N ALA A 170 -11.36 3.56 15.70
CA ALA A 170 -9.94 3.80 15.94
C ALA A 170 -9.49 5.23 15.59
N VAL A 171 -9.89 5.74 14.42
CA VAL A 171 -9.52 7.08 13.95
C VAL A 171 -10.14 8.16 14.84
N SER A 172 -11.32 7.92 15.43
CA SER A 172 -11.96 8.87 16.33
C SER A 172 -11.15 9.20 17.59
N THR A 173 -10.32 8.25 18.05
CA THR A 173 -9.48 8.38 19.24
C THR A 173 -7.98 8.47 18.93
N MET A 174 -7.59 8.39 17.66
CA MET A 174 -6.19 8.36 17.26
C MET A 174 -5.56 9.75 17.43
N ASP A 175 -4.33 9.78 17.95
CA ASP A 175 -3.55 11.01 18.05
C ASP A 175 -3.07 11.45 16.66
N VAL A 176 -3.81 12.41 16.08
CA VAL A 176 -3.62 13.05 14.77
C VAL A 176 -3.83 14.56 14.98
N ASP A 177 -2.97 15.39 14.39
CA ASP A 177 -3.10 16.86 14.43
C ASP A 177 -4.13 17.35 13.43
N TRP A 178 -5.40 17.09 13.72
CA TRP A 178 -6.50 17.54 12.89
C TRP A 178 -6.47 19.07 12.74
N LYS A 179 -6.52 19.56 11.51
CA LYS A 179 -6.63 21.00 11.22
C LYS A 179 -7.79 21.65 11.97
N ASN A 180 -8.91 20.96 12.07
CA ASN A 180 -10.07 21.27 12.90
C ASN A 180 -11.00 20.05 13.00
N ASP A 181 -12.02 20.13 13.87
CA ASP A 181 -13.01 19.06 14.04
C ASP A 181 -13.81 18.77 12.77
N THR A 182 -14.09 19.78 11.94
CA THR A 182 -14.79 19.58 10.65
C THR A 182 -13.98 18.66 9.74
N TYR A 183 -12.67 18.84 9.67
CA TYR A 183 -11.78 18.02 8.87
C TYR A 183 -11.67 16.59 9.41
N LYS A 184 -11.60 16.44 10.74
CA LYS A 184 -11.69 15.12 11.38
C LYS A 184 -12.99 14.39 11.00
N GLN A 185 -14.13 15.08 11.08
CA GLN A 185 -15.42 14.49 10.71
C GLN A 185 -15.49 14.16 9.22
N TYR A 186 -14.89 14.99 8.37
CA TYR A 186 -14.75 14.71 6.95
C TYR A 186 -14.00 13.39 6.72
N SER A 187 -12.79 13.23 7.28
CA SER A 187 -11.99 12.00 7.15
C SER A 187 -12.70 10.76 7.70
N LEU A 188 -13.38 10.87 8.85
CA LEU A 188 -14.21 9.78 9.39
C LEU A 188 -15.36 9.38 8.47
N ASN A 189 -15.96 10.36 7.78
CA ASN A 189 -17.05 10.12 6.85
C ASN A 189 -16.61 9.41 5.57
N LEU A 190 -15.33 9.50 5.19
CA LEU A 190 -14.79 8.78 4.02
C LEU A 190 -14.92 7.25 4.19
N PHE A 191 -14.72 6.73 5.40
CA PHE A 191 -14.91 5.29 5.68
C PHE A 191 -16.37 4.84 5.59
N ARG A 192 -17.35 5.73 5.79
CA ARG A 192 -18.77 5.38 5.74
C ARG A 192 -19.26 5.19 4.32
N LYS A 193 -18.73 5.98 3.39
CA LYS A 193 -19.10 5.97 1.98
C LYS A 193 -18.68 4.67 1.28
N SER A 194 -19.39 4.30 0.22
CA SER A 194 -18.98 3.25 -0.69
C SER A 194 -18.00 3.80 -1.75
N ILE A 195 -17.32 2.91 -2.47
CA ILE A 195 -16.39 3.34 -3.53
C ILE A 195 -17.13 3.99 -4.71
N GLU A 196 -18.38 3.61 -4.95
CA GLU A 196 -19.26 4.19 -5.96
C GLU A 196 -19.66 5.65 -5.64
N GLU A 197 -19.63 6.02 -4.36
CA GLU A 197 -19.88 7.39 -3.89
C GLU A 197 -18.62 8.29 -3.95
N ALA A 198 -17.45 7.71 -4.21
CA ALA A 198 -16.23 8.46 -4.45
C ALA A 198 -16.29 9.12 -5.85
N LYS A 199 -16.66 10.41 -5.90
CA LYS A 199 -16.70 11.17 -7.16
C LYS A 199 -15.34 11.13 -7.86
N GLY A 200 -15.35 10.73 -9.14
CA GLY A 200 -14.17 10.67 -10.00
C GLY A 200 -13.45 9.33 -9.96
N GLU A 201 -14.19 8.25 -10.29
CA GLU A 201 -13.72 6.86 -10.42
C GLU A 201 -12.25 6.77 -10.86
N THR A 202 -11.33 6.61 -9.93
CA THR A 202 -9.93 6.32 -10.29
C THR A 202 -9.90 4.92 -10.86
N TRP A 203 -9.58 4.77 -12.14
CA TRP A 203 -9.34 3.45 -12.75
C TRP A 203 -8.27 2.65 -11.98
N VAL A 204 -7.39 3.31 -11.22
CA VAL A 204 -6.46 2.66 -10.28
C VAL A 204 -7.19 1.72 -9.31
N SER A 205 -8.46 2.04 -9.01
CA SER A 205 -9.34 1.32 -8.11
C SER A 205 -10.12 0.16 -8.77
N LYS A 206 -10.18 0.09 -10.11
CA LYS A 206 -10.77 -1.02 -10.88
C LYS A 206 -9.62 -1.87 -11.46
#